data_AF-A0A7K1LT07-F1
#
_entry.id   AF-A0A7K1LT07-F1
#
_cell.length_a   1.000
_cell.length_b   1.000
_cell.length_c   1.000
_cell.angle_alpha   90.00
_cell.angle_beta   90.00
_cell.angle_gamma   90.00
#
_symmetry.space_group_name_H-M   'P 1'
#
loop_
_entity.id
_entity.type
_entity.pdbx_description
1 polymer ?
#
loop_
_entity_poly.entity_id
_entity_poly.type
_entity_poly.pdbx_seq_one_letter_code
_entity_poly.pdbx_strand_id
1 'polypeptide(L)'
;MWNFTKKSKDQNSINSISEMNKPDYGKKLDLIQKEIHQFLKPLGFKKRGRTFNREVESGLFQVINFQSGQFPVGDNYEIPGVRESFYGKFTVNLGVCIEELYLIEFSEKKKPFYQEYDCQIRNRLETIIQKTDKWWEIDSDSNNSKIIIDGLKFKGFEWFQLFDTREKIIKNWGDPSHSHSSRAQLDVALIVLQTDKNRGAKLIQDYFENIENDKSSHKKYVIDLAKRFDIKIKQ
;
A
#
# COMPACT_ATOMS: atom_id res chain seq x y z
N MET A 1 -40.48 -17.96 -48.40
CA MET A 1 -41.21 -18.12 -47.12
C MET A 1 -40.23 -17.85 -45.98
N TRP A 2 -40.51 -16.80 -45.22
CA TRP A 2 -39.86 -16.50 -43.95
C TRP A 2 -40.03 -17.65 -42.96
N ASN A 3 -39.03 -17.89 -42.11
CA ASN A 3 -39.30 -18.36 -40.76
C ASN A 3 -38.36 -17.66 -39.77
N PHE A 4 -39.02 -16.93 -38.87
CA PHE A 4 -38.46 -16.11 -37.82
C PHE A 4 -37.91 -16.95 -36.67
N THR A 5 -36.87 -16.39 -36.06
CA THR A 5 -36.33 -16.65 -34.72
C THR A 5 -37.33 -17.15 -33.67
N LYS A 6 -36.91 -18.18 -32.92
CA LYS A 6 -37.17 -18.31 -31.48
C LYS A 6 -35.85 -18.64 -30.76
N LYS A 7 -34.98 -17.63 -30.58
CA LYS A 7 -34.09 -17.64 -29.41
C LYS A 7 -35.03 -17.47 -28.21
N SER A 8 -35.11 -18.49 -27.37
CA SER A 8 -36.04 -18.54 -26.25
C SER A 8 -35.82 -17.35 -25.31
N LYS A 9 -36.92 -16.77 -24.83
CA LYS A 9 -36.91 -15.75 -23.76
C LYS A 9 -36.25 -16.27 -22.48
N ASP A 10 -36.07 -17.59 -22.37
CA ASP A 10 -35.51 -18.26 -21.20
C ASP A 10 -33.99 -18.05 -21.05
N GLN A 11 -33.23 -17.93 -22.15
CA GLN A 11 -31.77 -17.70 -22.04
C GLN A 11 -31.45 -16.28 -21.52
N ASN A 12 -32.24 -15.28 -21.93
CA ASN A 12 -32.10 -13.91 -21.44
C ASN A 12 -32.61 -13.75 -20.00
N SER A 13 -33.65 -14.48 -19.60
CA SER A 13 -34.10 -14.46 -18.20
C SER A 13 -33.11 -15.18 -17.27
N ILE A 14 -32.51 -16.29 -17.69
CA ILE A 14 -31.51 -17.03 -16.91
C ILE A 14 -30.22 -16.21 -16.72
N ASN A 15 -29.77 -15.48 -17.76
CA ASN A 15 -28.64 -14.55 -17.61
C ASN A 15 -28.99 -13.33 -16.73
N SER A 16 -30.22 -12.83 -16.76
CA SER A 16 -30.64 -11.72 -15.88
C SER A 16 -30.81 -12.16 -14.42
N ILE A 17 -31.22 -13.41 -14.16
CA ILE A 17 -31.35 -13.97 -12.81
C ILE A 17 -29.98 -14.32 -12.21
N SER A 18 -29.00 -14.72 -13.04
CA SER A 18 -27.62 -14.94 -12.59
C SER A 18 -26.87 -13.62 -12.34
N GLU A 19 -27.26 -12.52 -12.99
CA GLU A 19 -26.77 -11.17 -12.68
C GLU A 19 -27.37 -10.58 -11.40
N MET A 20 -28.65 -10.85 -11.10
CA MET A 20 -29.33 -10.36 -9.89
C MET A 20 -28.91 -11.05 -8.58
N ASN A 21 -28.22 -12.20 -8.65
CA ASN A 21 -27.79 -12.99 -7.48
C ASN A 21 -26.29 -12.91 -7.19
N LYS A 22 -25.53 -12.03 -7.87
CA LYS A 22 -24.12 -11.84 -7.52
C LYS A 22 -24.04 -11.16 -6.15
N PRO A 23 -23.31 -11.74 -5.17
CA PRO A 23 -23.10 -11.07 -3.90
C PRO A 23 -22.46 -9.69 -4.14
N ASP A 24 -23.09 -8.65 -3.59
CA ASP A 24 -22.58 -7.28 -3.67
C ASP A 24 -21.42 -7.12 -2.68
N TYR A 25 -20.27 -7.66 -3.06
CA TYR A 25 -19.04 -7.59 -2.28
C TYR A 25 -18.62 -6.14 -1.98
N GLY A 26 -18.97 -5.20 -2.85
CA GLY A 26 -18.74 -3.77 -2.63
C GLY A 26 -19.49 -3.27 -1.39
N LYS A 27 -20.80 -3.52 -1.31
CA LYS A 27 -21.62 -3.18 -0.15
C LYS A 27 -21.20 -3.93 1.11
N LYS A 28 -20.87 -5.22 1.01
CA LYS A 28 -20.40 -6.00 2.16
C LYS A 28 -19.09 -5.42 2.73
N LEU A 29 -18.13 -5.09 1.86
CA LEU A 29 -16.88 -4.45 2.28
C LEU A 29 -17.11 -3.03 2.85
N ASP A 30 -18.13 -2.31 2.38
CA ASP A 30 -18.53 -1.02 2.97
C ASP A 30 -19.03 -1.16 4.42
N LEU A 31 -19.73 -2.25 4.75
CA LEU A 31 -20.14 -2.54 6.13
C LEU A 31 -18.94 -2.80 7.04
N ILE A 32 -18.03 -3.69 6.62
CA ILE A 32 -16.77 -3.96 7.34
C ILE A 32 -15.99 -2.65 7.57
N GLN A 33 -15.86 -1.84 6.52
CA GLN A 33 -15.15 -0.57 6.58
C GLN A 33 -15.84 0.45 7.49
N LYS A 34 -17.17 0.44 7.61
CA LYS A 34 -17.92 1.35 8.47
C LYS A 34 -17.60 1.09 9.95
N GLU A 35 -17.57 -0.16 10.37
CA GLU A 35 -17.21 -0.53 11.75
C GLU A 35 -15.75 -0.15 12.07
N ILE A 36 -14.84 -0.42 11.13
CA ILE A 36 -13.43 -0.06 11.30
C ILE A 36 -13.25 1.46 11.31
N HIS A 37 -14.04 2.21 10.52
CA HIS A 37 -14.04 3.67 10.60
C HIS A 37 -14.45 4.19 11.98
N GLN A 38 -15.45 3.59 12.62
CA GLN A 38 -15.87 3.97 13.98
C GLN A 38 -14.74 3.75 14.99
N PHE A 39 -13.96 2.67 14.84
CA PHE A 39 -12.77 2.42 15.64
C PHE A 39 -11.62 3.41 15.36
N LEU A 40 -11.35 3.71 14.09
CA LEU A 40 -10.21 4.54 13.68
C LEU A 40 -10.43 6.06 13.86
N LYS A 41 -11.67 6.53 13.77
CA LYS A 41 -12.03 7.96 13.89
C LYS A 41 -11.52 8.62 15.18
N PRO A 42 -11.73 8.06 16.40
CA PRO A 42 -11.20 8.66 17.62
C PRO A 42 -9.66 8.65 17.70
N LEU A 43 -8.99 7.85 16.88
CA LEU A 43 -7.52 7.79 16.79
C LEU A 43 -6.93 8.80 15.81
N GLY A 44 -7.74 9.73 15.30
CA GLY A 44 -7.33 10.83 14.42
C GLY A 44 -7.37 10.51 12.92
N PHE A 45 -7.81 9.31 12.52
CA PHE A 45 -7.86 8.94 11.11
C PHE A 45 -9.05 9.60 10.39
N LYS A 46 -8.73 10.26 9.27
CA LYS A 46 -9.69 10.77 8.27
C LYS A 46 -9.85 9.74 7.15
N LYS A 47 -11.04 9.62 6.59
CA LYS A 47 -11.37 8.63 5.56
C LYS A 47 -11.60 9.29 4.20
N ARG A 48 -11.09 8.66 3.13
CA ARG A 48 -11.45 8.96 1.74
C ARG A 48 -11.53 7.67 0.93
N GLY A 49 -12.73 7.31 0.46
CA GLY A 49 -12.96 6.06 -0.27
C GLY A 49 -12.63 4.84 0.58
N ARG A 50 -11.66 4.03 0.14
CA ARG A 50 -11.16 2.83 0.83
C ARG A 50 -9.97 3.07 1.75
N THR A 51 -9.58 4.33 1.94
CA THR A 51 -8.32 4.70 2.58
C THR A 51 -8.56 5.58 3.79
N PHE A 52 -7.73 5.40 4.81
CA PHE A 52 -7.71 6.15 6.06
C PHE A 52 -6.33 6.73 6.29
N ASN A 53 -6.25 8.02 6.60
CA ASN A 53 -4.99 8.72 6.87
C ASN A 53 -5.04 9.41 8.22
N ARG A 54 -3.92 9.42 8.94
CA ARG A 54 -3.65 10.40 10.00
C ARG A 54 -2.23 10.93 9.85
N GLU A 55 -2.03 12.18 10.24
CA GLU A 55 -0.71 12.77 10.37
C GLU A 55 -0.24 12.56 11.81
N VAL A 56 1.00 12.08 11.98
CA VAL A 56 1.60 11.80 13.31
C VAL A 56 2.76 12.71 13.65
N GLU A 57 3.43 13.24 12.62
CA GLU A 57 4.44 14.29 12.66
C GLU A 57 4.22 15.13 11.39
N SER A 58 4.64 16.41 11.37
CA SER A 58 4.46 17.26 10.18
C SER A 58 5.00 16.59 8.92
N GLY A 59 4.15 16.37 7.91
CA GLY A 59 4.52 15.70 6.66
C GLY A 59 4.68 14.17 6.76
N LEU A 60 4.34 13.56 7.90
CA LEU A 60 4.45 12.12 8.14
C LEU A 60 3.06 11.51 8.38
N PHE A 61 2.63 10.67 7.45
CA PHE A 61 1.28 10.13 7.44
C PHE A 61 1.27 8.62 7.61
N GLN A 62 0.37 8.14 8.45
CA GLN A 62 0.01 6.73 8.55
C GLN A 62 -1.26 6.47 7.73
N VAL A 63 -1.20 5.47 6.87
CA VAL A 63 -2.21 5.14 5.87
C VAL A 63 -2.69 3.71 6.07
N ILE A 64 -4.01 3.50 6.07
CA ILE A 64 -4.64 2.17 6.09
C ILE A 64 -5.56 2.11 4.87
N ASN A 65 -5.37 1.13 3.98
CA ASN A 65 -6.15 1.00 2.75
C ASN A 65 -6.79 -0.39 2.62
N PHE A 66 -8.07 -0.42 2.26
CA PHE A 66 -8.80 -1.62 1.93
C PHE A 66 -8.74 -1.89 0.43
N GLN A 67 -8.06 -2.97 0.04
CA GLN A 67 -7.93 -3.37 -1.36
C GLN A 67 -8.82 -4.58 -1.61
N SER A 68 -9.81 -4.45 -2.49
CA SER A 68 -10.62 -5.56 -2.97
C SER A 68 -9.97 -6.21 -4.19
N GLY A 69 -10.13 -7.52 -4.33
CA GLY A 69 -9.67 -8.23 -5.52
C GLY A 69 -10.49 -7.82 -6.74
N GLN A 70 -9.85 -7.81 -7.90
CA GLN A 70 -10.49 -7.37 -9.12
C GLN A 70 -11.51 -8.40 -9.60
N PHE A 71 -12.57 -7.91 -10.26
CA PHE A 71 -13.46 -8.77 -11.03
C PHE A 71 -12.63 -9.48 -12.10
N PRO A 72 -12.77 -10.80 -12.26
CA PRO A 72 -11.89 -11.54 -13.14
C PRO A 72 -12.25 -11.22 -14.60
N VAL A 73 -11.22 -11.02 -15.43
CA VAL A 73 -11.37 -10.59 -16.84
C VAL A 73 -11.01 -11.78 -17.75
N GLY A 74 -11.91 -12.13 -18.68
CA GLY A 74 -11.74 -13.24 -19.64
C GLY A 74 -12.35 -14.57 -19.18
N ASP A 75 -11.85 -15.69 -19.71
CA ASP A 75 -12.42 -17.04 -19.49
C ASP A 75 -12.21 -17.61 -18.07
N ASN A 76 -11.70 -16.80 -17.11
CA ASN A 76 -11.55 -17.17 -15.70
C ASN A 76 -10.92 -18.55 -15.45
N TYR A 77 -9.71 -18.76 -15.97
CA TYR A 77 -8.93 -19.96 -15.63
C TYR A 77 -8.21 -19.77 -14.29
N GLU A 78 -8.71 -20.43 -13.24
CA GLU A 78 -8.05 -20.52 -11.94
C GLU A 78 -7.12 -21.74 -11.89
N ILE A 79 -5.92 -21.56 -11.36
CA ILE A 79 -4.97 -22.64 -11.07
C ILE A 79 -4.59 -22.51 -9.59
N PRO A 80 -5.03 -23.41 -8.70
CA PRO A 80 -4.66 -23.36 -7.29
C PRO A 80 -3.13 -23.25 -7.10
N GLY A 81 -2.68 -22.27 -6.31
CA GLY A 81 -1.25 -22.02 -6.07
C GLY A 81 -0.46 -21.38 -7.23
N VAL A 82 -1.08 -21.13 -8.39
CA VAL A 82 -0.41 -20.50 -9.55
C VAL A 82 -1.16 -19.27 -10.05
N ARG A 83 -2.50 -19.33 -10.08
CA ARG A 83 -3.38 -18.23 -10.48
C ARG A 83 -4.69 -18.33 -9.70
N GLU A 84 -4.68 -17.79 -8.49
CA GLU A 84 -5.86 -17.73 -7.64
C GLU A 84 -6.72 -16.51 -7.97
N SER A 85 -8.04 -16.68 -7.94
CA SER A 85 -8.95 -15.54 -7.99
C SER A 85 -9.01 -14.85 -6.64
N PHE A 86 -8.86 -13.52 -6.68
CA PHE A 86 -9.11 -12.63 -5.55
C PHE A 86 -10.51 -12.03 -5.59
N TYR A 87 -11.33 -12.40 -6.58
CA TYR A 87 -12.70 -11.91 -6.65
C TYR A 87 -13.49 -12.37 -5.42
N GLY A 88 -14.18 -11.43 -4.77
CA GLY A 88 -14.83 -11.70 -3.49
C GLY A 88 -13.90 -11.70 -2.29
N LYS A 89 -12.60 -11.42 -2.47
CA LYS A 89 -11.64 -11.26 -1.39
C LYS A 89 -11.18 -9.81 -1.23
N PHE A 90 -10.64 -9.50 -0.06
CA PHE A 90 -10.02 -8.22 0.22
C PHE A 90 -8.82 -8.35 1.17
N THR A 91 -8.11 -7.26 1.30
CA THR A 91 -6.95 -7.15 2.16
C THR A 91 -6.79 -5.72 2.69
N VAL A 92 -5.98 -5.57 3.73
CA VAL A 92 -5.75 -4.32 4.45
C VAL A 92 -4.27 -4.01 4.39
N ASN A 93 -3.93 -2.98 3.63
CA ASN A 93 -2.57 -2.49 3.49
C ASN A 93 -2.32 -1.40 4.53
N LEU A 94 -1.12 -1.40 5.10
CA LEU A 94 -0.60 -0.35 5.96
C LEU A 94 0.52 0.38 5.21
N GLY A 95 0.59 1.70 5.35
CA GLY A 95 1.62 2.50 4.74
C GLY A 95 2.03 3.68 5.60
N VAL A 96 3.30 4.06 5.52
CA VAL A 96 3.83 5.31 6.05
C VAL A 96 4.30 6.15 4.87
N CYS A 97 3.64 7.29 4.67
CA CYS A 97 4.00 8.26 3.64
C CYS A 97 4.83 9.36 4.27
N ILE A 98 5.98 9.63 3.66
CA ILE A 98 6.95 10.63 4.07
C ILE A 98 6.89 11.72 3.00
N GLU A 99 6.25 12.84 3.31
CA GLU A 99 5.89 13.86 2.32
C GLU A 99 7.11 14.35 1.54
N GLU A 100 8.23 14.60 2.19
CA GLU A 100 9.46 15.03 1.51
C GLU A 100 9.95 14.03 0.47
N LEU A 101 9.81 12.72 0.72
CA LEU A 101 10.18 11.67 -0.24
C LEU A 101 9.14 11.55 -1.34
N TYR A 102 7.86 11.63 -1.00
CA TYR A 102 6.78 11.69 -1.99
C TYR A 102 7.00 12.83 -2.99
N LEU A 103 7.43 14.00 -2.50
CA LEU A 103 7.67 15.16 -3.33
C LEU A 103 8.84 14.98 -4.31
N ILE A 104 9.85 14.21 -3.90
CA ILE A 104 11.03 13.88 -4.71
C ILE A 104 10.68 12.84 -5.79
N GLU A 105 9.88 11.83 -5.43
CA GLU A 105 9.67 10.63 -6.25
C GLU A 105 8.51 10.76 -7.24
N PHE A 106 7.40 11.39 -6.83
CA PHE A 106 6.14 11.28 -7.56
C PHE A 106 5.57 12.62 -8.06
N SER A 107 5.76 13.71 -7.33
CA SER A 107 5.09 14.98 -7.64
C SER A 107 5.69 16.14 -6.86
N GLU A 108 5.98 17.28 -7.49
CA GLU A 108 6.42 18.49 -6.79
C GLU A 108 5.32 19.16 -5.93
N LYS A 109 4.10 18.61 -5.94
CA LYS A 109 2.94 19.14 -5.22
C LYS A 109 2.50 18.22 -4.09
N LYS A 110 2.28 18.81 -2.92
CA LYS A 110 1.70 18.15 -1.74
C LYS A 110 0.28 17.66 -2.02
N LYS A 111 -0.09 16.54 -1.42
CA LYS A 111 -1.46 15.99 -1.50
C LYS A 111 -2.20 16.26 -0.20
N PRO A 112 -3.50 16.63 -0.25
CA PRO A 112 -4.32 16.70 0.96
C PRO A 112 -4.64 15.33 1.55
N PHE A 113 -4.40 14.26 0.79
CA PHE A 113 -4.70 12.88 1.16
C PHE A 113 -3.84 11.91 0.35
N TYR A 114 -3.09 11.05 1.02
CA TYR A 114 -2.21 10.04 0.42
C TYR A 114 -2.91 8.69 0.27
N GLN A 115 -2.65 8.00 -0.84
CA GLN A 115 -3.03 6.62 -1.03
C GLN A 115 -1.91 5.69 -0.59
N GLU A 116 -2.21 4.41 -0.39
CA GLU A 116 -1.18 3.47 0.07
C GLU A 116 -0.05 3.26 -0.94
N TYR A 117 -0.32 3.41 -2.25
CA TYR A 117 0.73 3.40 -3.27
C TYR A 117 1.59 4.66 -3.29
N ASP A 118 1.23 5.72 -2.55
CA ASP A 118 2.05 6.92 -2.36
C ASP A 118 3.06 6.75 -1.19
N CYS A 119 2.96 5.65 -0.42
CA CYS A 119 3.77 5.42 0.77
C CYS A 119 5.12 4.75 0.44
N GLN A 120 6.19 5.19 1.10
CA GLN A 120 7.53 4.61 0.99
C GLN A 120 7.64 3.30 1.78
N ILE A 121 7.09 3.28 2.99
CA ILE A 121 7.12 2.11 3.88
C ILE A 121 5.75 1.46 3.83
N ARG A 122 5.69 0.20 3.41
CA ARG A 122 4.42 -0.50 3.15
C ARG A 122 4.45 -1.88 3.76
N ASN A 123 3.30 -2.35 4.21
CA ASN A 123 3.11 -3.72 4.69
C ASN A 123 1.65 -4.13 4.52
N ARG A 124 1.35 -5.42 4.65
CA ARG A 124 -0.01 -5.93 4.74
C ARG A 124 -0.28 -6.32 6.18
N LEU A 125 -1.47 -5.97 6.68
CA LEU A 125 -1.85 -6.28 8.05
C LEU A 125 -1.75 -7.79 8.34
N GLU A 126 -2.19 -8.64 7.41
CA GLU A 126 -2.12 -10.09 7.56
C GLU A 126 -0.68 -10.61 7.68
N THR A 127 0.27 -10.01 6.96
CA THR A 127 1.69 -10.35 7.06
C THR A 127 2.27 -9.99 8.43
N ILE A 128 1.78 -8.94 9.07
CA ILE A 128 2.20 -8.59 10.42
C ILE A 128 1.59 -9.55 11.45
N ILE A 129 0.32 -9.94 11.28
CA ILE A 129 -0.39 -10.82 12.22
C ILE A 129 0.13 -12.27 12.14
N GLN A 130 0.17 -12.85 10.93
CA GLN A 130 0.39 -14.29 10.75
C GLN A 130 1.65 -14.63 9.94
N LYS A 131 2.41 -13.63 9.48
CA LYS A 131 3.53 -13.83 8.54
C LYS A 131 3.11 -14.53 7.24
N THR A 132 1.84 -14.37 6.84
CA THR A 132 1.30 -14.85 5.56
C THR A 132 0.76 -13.69 4.71
N ASP A 133 0.57 -13.90 3.41
CA ASP A 133 0.02 -12.90 2.48
C ASP A 133 -1.43 -13.22 2.07
N LYS A 134 -2.24 -13.71 3.02
CA LYS A 134 -3.61 -14.14 2.73
C LYS A 134 -4.57 -12.96 2.58
N TRP A 135 -5.55 -13.13 1.69
CA TRP A 135 -6.67 -12.23 1.51
C TRP A 135 -7.90 -12.83 2.17
N TRP A 136 -8.70 -12.00 2.85
CA TRP A 136 -9.91 -12.42 3.54
C TRP A 136 -11.09 -12.48 2.57
N GLU A 137 -11.96 -13.47 2.75
CA GLU A 137 -13.24 -13.55 2.03
C GLU A 137 -14.17 -12.42 2.47
N ILE A 138 -14.88 -11.82 1.52
CA ILE A 138 -15.92 -10.82 1.77
C ILE A 138 -17.25 -11.56 1.98
N ASP A 139 -17.42 -12.10 3.19
CA ASP A 139 -18.62 -12.82 3.58
C ASP A 139 -19.47 -12.02 4.59
N SER A 140 -20.80 -12.14 4.48
CA SER A 140 -21.81 -11.50 5.34
C SER A 140 -21.81 -12.02 6.78
N ASP A 141 -21.36 -13.26 6.99
CA ASP A 141 -21.37 -13.89 8.32
C ASP A 141 -19.99 -13.84 9.01
N SER A 142 -18.97 -13.35 8.30
CA SER A 142 -17.60 -13.29 8.80
C SER A 142 -17.38 -12.13 9.77
N ASN A 143 -16.76 -12.40 10.91
CA ASN A 143 -16.39 -11.38 11.92
C ASN A 143 -15.11 -10.60 11.52
N ASN A 144 -14.98 -10.28 10.24
CA ASN A 144 -13.78 -9.68 9.66
C ASN A 144 -13.45 -8.33 10.27
N SER A 145 -14.46 -7.52 10.59
CA SER A 145 -14.26 -6.22 11.25
C SER A 145 -13.54 -6.37 12.59
N LYS A 146 -13.99 -7.30 13.45
CA LYS A 146 -13.34 -7.59 14.73
C LYS A 146 -11.90 -8.07 14.53
N ILE A 147 -11.67 -9.02 13.62
CA ILE A 147 -10.33 -9.54 13.34
C ILE A 147 -9.39 -8.41 12.91
N ILE A 148 -9.85 -7.52 12.03
CA ILE A 148 -9.05 -6.39 11.57
C ILE A 148 -8.81 -5.38 12.68
N ILE A 149 -9.84 -5.07 13.50
CA ILE A 149 -9.70 -4.16 14.64
C ILE A 149 -8.70 -4.71 15.66
N ASP A 150 -8.82 -5.99 16.02
CA ASP A 150 -7.91 -6.64 16.96
C ASP A 150 -6.49 -6.70 16.36
N GLY A 151 -6.35 -7.04 15.07
CA GLY A 151 -5.09 -7.00 14.34
C GLY A 151 -4.43 -5.63 14.33
N LEU A 152 -5.18 -4.57 14.05
CA LEU A 152 -4.70 -3.19 14.11
C LEU A 152 -4.29 -2.82 15.54
N LYS A 153 -5.10 -3.16 16.54
CA LYS A 153 -4.88 -2.84 17.95
C LYS A 153 -3.61 -3.50 18.50
N PHE A 154 -3.42 -4.79 18.22
CA PHE A 154 -2.34 -5.58 18.82
C PHE A 154 -1.07 -5.66 17.98
N LYS A 155 -1.13 -5.33 16.69
CA LYS A 155 0.02 -5.47 15.79
C LYS A 155 0.20 -4.31 14.83
N GLY A 156 -0.88 -3.81 14.23
CA GLY A 156 -0.82 -2.70 13.27
C GLY A 156 -0.26 -1.42 13.88
N PHE A 157 -0.72 -1.02 15.07
CA PHE A 157 -0.22 0.18 15.73
C PHE A 157 1.18 0.01 16.33
N GLU A 158 1.56 -1.18 16.78
CA GLU A 158 2.95 -1.48 17.16
C GLU A 158 3.89 -1.28 15.95
N TRP A 159 3.48 -1.77 14.77
CA TRP A 159 4.24 -1.55 13.53
C TRP A 159 4.34 -0.08 13.16
N PHE A 160 3.24 0.67 13.25
CA PHE A 160 3.25 2.12 12.99
C PHE A 160 4.16 2.90 13.95
N GLN A 161 4.24 2.50 15.22
CA GLN A 161 5.10 3.15 16.21
C GLN A 161 6.60 3.03 15.92
N LEU A 162 7.01 2.10 15.04
CA LEU A 162 8.38 1.99 14.56
C LEU A 162 8.75 3.12 13.59
N PHE A 163 7.77 3.85 13.06
CA PHE A 163 7.94 4.81 11.98
C PHE A 163 7.14 6.09 12.19
N ASP A 164 6.73 6.40 13.43
CA ASP A 164 5.92 7.57 13.75
C ASP A 164 6.74 8.85 13.98
N THR A 165 8.08 8.76 13.90
CA THR A 165 8.97 9.92 13.77
C THR A 165 10.08 9.67 12.76
N ARG A 166 10.68 10.75 12.25
CA ARG A 166 11.86 10.69 11.36
C ARG A 166 13.04 9.95 11.99
N GLU A 167 13.32 10.16 13.29
CA GLU A 167 14.40 9.45 13.99
C GLU A 167 14.16 7.95 14.04
N LYS A 168 12.92 7.53 14.29
CA LYS A 168 12.57 6.11 14.31
C LYS A 168 12.60 5.50 12.92
N ILE A 169 12.22 6.24 11.87
CA ILE A 169 12.40 5.81 10.48
C ILE A 169 13.88 5.60 10.17
N ILE A 170 14.73 6.58 10.46
CA ILE A 170 16.18 6.47 10.25
C ILE A 170 16.75 5.25 11.00
N LYS A 171 16.30 5.01 12.23
CA LYS A 171 16.74 3.87 13.05
C LYS A 171 16.25 2.51 12.55
N ASN A 172 14.96 2.38 12.25
CA ASN A 172 14.33 1.07 12.02
C ASN A 172 14.24 0.68 10.54
N TRP A 173 14.20 1.67 9.63
CA TRP A 173 14.18 1.46 8.18
C TRP A 173 15.57 1.56 7.55
N GLY A 174 16.47 2.34 8.17
CA GLY A 174 17.85 2.55 7.71
C GLY A 174 18.84 1.48 8.16
N ASP A 175 18.46 0.60 9.10
CA ASP A 175 19.32 -0.47 9.57
C ASP A 175 19.35 -1.62 8.55
N PRO A 176 20.52 -1.94 7.96
CA PRO A 176 20.65 -3.04 6.99
C PRO A 176 20.26 -4.42 7.55
N SER A 177 20.29 -4.60 8.87
CA SER A 177 19.87 -5.84 9.52
C SER A 177 18.34 -6.02 9.55
N HIS A 178 17.59 -4.92 9.39
CA HIS A 178 16.12 -4.89 9.42
C HIS A 178 15.50 -4.52 8.06
N SER A 179 16.29 -3.95 7.15
CA SER A 179 15.84 -3.41 5.87
C SER A 179 16.47 -4.13 4.70
N HIS A 180 15.65 -4.87 3.96
CA HIS A 180 16.12 -5.70 2.84
C HIS A 180 16.03 -5.02 1.47
N SER A 181 15.63 -3.74 1.41
CA SER A 181 15.56 -3.01 0.13
C SER A 181 16.66 -1.97 0.03
N SER A 182 17.45 -2.02 -1.05
CA SER A 182 18.42 -0.97 -1.38
C SER A 182 17.74 0.40 -1.48
N ARG A 183 16.47 0.48 -1.87
CA ARG A 183 15.72 1.73 -1.93
C ARG A 183 15.54 2.39 -0.55
N ALA A 184 15.36 1.61 0.50
CA ALA A 184 15.23 2.11 1.86
C ALA A 184 16.47 2.88 2.34
N GLN A 185 17.66 2.45 1.95
CA GLN A 185 18.91 3.14 2.31
C GLN A 185 18.99 4.52 1.67
N LEU A 186 18.59 4.64 0.40
CA LEU A 186 18.52 5.92 -0.30
C LEU A 186 17.45 6.83 0.34
N ASP A 187 16.28 6.30 0.65
CA ASP A 187 15.20 7.04 1.32
C ASP A 187 15.67 7.61 2.66
N VAL A 188 16.35 6.80 3.48
CA VAL A 188 16.94 7.27 4.75
C VAL A 188 17.99 8.34 4.51
N ALA A 189 18.85 8.18 3.50
CA ALA A 189 19.86 9.19 3.18
C ALA A 189 19.21 10.54 2.80
N LEU A 190 18.11 10.52 2.05
CA LEU A 190 17.34 11.70 1.67
C LEU A 190 16.61 12.36 2.86
N ILE A 191 16.11 11.57 3.82
CA ILE A 191 15.53 12.10 5.06
C ILE A 191 16.61 12.78 5.89
N VAL A 192 17.75 12.10 6.10
CA VAL A 192 18.89 12.67 6.86
C VAL A 192 19.40 13.96 6.21
N LEU A 193 19.41 14.03 4.88
CA LEU A 193 19.83 15.21 4.15
C LEU A 193 19.03 16.48 4.51
N GLN A 194 17.77 16.34 4.91
CA GLN A 194 16.91 17.48 5.26
C GLN A 194 17.37 18.17 6.56
N THR A 195 18.03 17.45 7.47
CA THR A 195 18.46 17.97 8.78
C THR A 195 19.98 18.07 8.91
N ASP A 196 20.73 17.21 8.23
CA ASP A 196 22.19 17.21 8.19
C ASP A 196 22.66 16.94 6.75
N LYS A 197 22.91 18.02 6.01
CA LYS A 197 23.33 17.96 4.61
C LYS A 197 24.61 17.15 4.42
N ASN A 198 25.58 17.27 5.34
CA ASN A 198 26.88 16.59 5.22
C ASN A 198 26.74 15.09 5.44
N ARG A 199 26.01 14.69 6.48
CA ARG A 199 25.73 13.28 6.76
C ARG A 199 24.86 12.65 5.68
N GLY A 200 23.82 13.34 5.22
CA GLY A 200 22.97 12.86 4.13
C GLY A 200 23.75 12.68 2.83
N ALA A 201 24.58 13.65 2.45
CA ALA A 201 25.44 13.54 1.27
C ALA A 201 26.41 12.36 1.36
N LYS A 202 26.99 12.10 2.54
CA LYS A 202 27.83 10.93 2.77
C LYS A 202 27.04 9.63 2.58
N LEU A 203 25.84 9.52 3.14
CA LEU A 203 25.00 8.33 2.98
C LEU A 203 24.58 8.10 1.51
N ILE A 204 24.34 9.16 0.74
CA ILE A 204 24.05 9.04 -0.70
C ILE A 204 25.30 8.54 -1.46
N GLN A 205 26.50 9.02 -1.11
CA GLN A 205 27.75 8.53 -1.68
C GLN A 205 27.96 7.04 -1.34
N ASP A 206 27.82 6.67 -0.06
CA ASP A 206 27.96 5.28 0.40
C ASP A 206 26.95 4.37 -0.31
N TYR A 207 25.71 4.84 -0.50
CA TYR A 207 24.70 4.14 -1.28
C TYR A 207 25.14 3.95 -2.74
N PHE A 208 25.62 5.02 -3.39
CA PHE A 208 26.05 5.00 -4.78
C PHE A 208 27.18 4.00 -5.05
N GLU A 209 28.17 3.95 -4.16
CA GLU A 209 29.32 3.04 -4.24
C GLU A 209 28.92 1.57 -4.14
N ASN A 210 27.82 1.27 -3.44
CA ASN A 210 27.28 -0.08 -3.26
C ASN A 210 26.29 -0.51 -4.36
N ILE A 211 25.99 0.35 -5.36
CA ILE A 211 25.16 -0.04 -6.49
C ILE A 211 25.95 -0.98 -7.41
N GLU A 212 25.40 -2.16 -7.70
CA GLU A 212 25.96 -3.13 -8.64
C GLU A 212 26.31 -2.49 -9.99
N ASN A 213 27.43 -2.92 -10.59
CA ASN A 213 28.01 -2.26 -11.76
C ASN A 213 27.13 -2.35 -13.03
N ASP A 214 26.29 -3.37 -13.13
CA ASP A 214 25.33 -3.56 -14.22
C ASP A 214 24.09 -2.64 -14.11
N LYS A 215 23.85 -2.01 -12.96
CA LYS A 215 22.73 -1.07 -12.72
C LYS A 215 23.05 0.37 -13.13
N SER A 216 23.55 0.57 -14.35
CA SER A 216 23.97 1.88 -14.89
C SER A 216 22.85 2.94 -14.87
N SER A 217 21.61 2.57 -15.20
CA SER A 217 20.45 3.46 -15.16
C SER A 217 20.16 3.96 -13.74
N HIS A 218 20.33 3.10 -12.73
CA HIS A 218 20.11 3.47 -11.34
C HIS A 218 21.22 4.37 -10.81
N LYS A 219 22.48 4.09 -11.16
CA LYS A 219 23.62 5.00 -10.87
C LYS A 219 23.37 6.40 -11.45
N LYS A 220 22.89 6.48 -12.70
CA LYS A 220 22.51 7.76 -13.33
C LYS A 220 21.39 8.47 -12.57
N TYR A 221 20.35 7.74 -12.17
CA TYR A 221 19.26 8.26 -11.35
C TYR A 221 19.79 8.89 -10.05
N VAL A 222 20.66 8.19 -9.32
CA VAL A 222 21.24 8.70 -8.06
C VAL A 222 22.11 9.95 -8.29
N ILE A 223 22.90 9.98 -9.36
CA ILE A 223 23.69 11.17 -9.73
C ILE A 223 22.77 12.36 -10.01
N ASP A 224 21.73 12.16 -10.83
CA ASP A 224 20.80 13.23 -11.20
C ASP A 224 19.97 13.70 -9.99
N LEU A 225 19.64 12.79 -9.08
CA LEU A 225 19.02 13.12 -7.80
C LEU A 225 19.95 13.96 -6.91
N ALA A 226 21.21 13.54 -6.75
CA ALA A 226 22.20 14.26 -5.94
C ALA A 226 22.43 15.70 -6.45
N LYS A 227 22.44 15.90 -7.77
CA LYS A 227 22.54 17.24 -8.37
C LYS A 227 21.40 18.16 -7.96
N ARG A 228 20.17 17.65 -7.78
CA ARG A 228 19.01 18.45 -7.33
C ARG A 228 19.22 19.04 -5.93
N PHE A 229 20.15 18.49 -5.16
CA PHE A 229 20.50 18.93 -3.80
C PHE A 229 21.90 19.58 -3.70
N ASP A 230 22.52 19.91 -4.85
CA ASP A 230 23.89 20.43 -4.94
C ASP A 230 24.95 19.50 -4.32
N ILE A 231 24.76 18.19 -4.45
CA ILE A 231 25.69 17.17 -3.98
C ILE A 231 26.50 16.63 -5.16
N LYS A 232 27.83 16.62 -5.01
CA LYS A 232 28.74 16.00 -5.98
C LYS A 232 29.04 14.56 -5.56
N ILE A 233 28.59 13.61 -6.37
CA ILE A 233 28.93 12.19 -6.23
C ILE A 233 30.31 11.95 -6.85
N LYS A 234 31.20 11.29 -6.12
CA LYS A 234 32.49 10.81 -6.62
C LYS A 234 32.24 9.53 -7.40
N GLN A 235 32.67 9.51 -8.66
CA GLN A 235 32.56 8.37 -9.58
C GLN A 235 33.81 7.50 -9.52
#